data_AF-A0AA42H2Z6-F1
#
_entry.id   AF-A0AA42H2Z6-F1
#
_cell.length_a   1.000
_cell.length_b   1.000
_cell.length_c   1.000
_cell.angle_alpha   90.00
_cell.angle_beta   90.00
_cell.angle_gamma   90.00
#
_symmetry.space_group_name_H-M   'P 1'
#
loop_
_entity.id
_entity.type
_entity.pdbx_description
1 polymer ?
#
loop_
_entity_poly.entity_id
_entity_poly.type
_entity_poly.pdbx_seq_one_letter_code
_entity_poly.pdbx_strand_id
1 'polypeptide(L)' 'MNSAQQPVHAKRSSLATESLWGASEIARFMGVSPDYVRKIAKSRTCPIRDIEGRYFCTKTEIVVWLGINNRN' A
#
# COMPACT_ATOMS: atom_id res chain seq x y z
N MET A 1 -21.23 -33.95 15.07
CA MET A 1 -19.93 -33.82 14.37
C MET A 1 -20.17 -33.16 13.03
N ASN A 2 -19.23 -32.32 12.57
CA ASN A 2 -19.24 -31.43 11.38
C ASN A 2 -19.84 -30.05 11.68
N SER A 3 -19.06 -29.04 12.09
CA SER A 3 -18.02 -28.30 11.33
C SER A 3 -18.60 -27.55 10.13
N ALA A 4 -19.03 -26.30 10.37
CA ALA A 4 -19.17 -25.29 9.33
C ALA A 4 -18.61 -23.97 9.90
N GLN A 5 -17.30 -23.81 9.81
CA GLN A 5 -16.64 -22.52 10.03
C GLN A 5 -17.10 -21.56 8.94
N GLN A 6 -17.88 -20.56 9.34
CA GLN A 6 -18.27 -19.45 8.48
C GLN A 6 -16.99 -18.69 8.06
N PRO A 7 -16.78 -18.41 6.76
CA PRO A 7 -15.69 -17.53 6.36
C PRO A 7 -16.05 -16.11 6.83
N VAL A 8 -15.24 -15.57 7.74
CA VAL A 8 -15.28 -14.16 8.16
C VAL A 8 -14.86 -13.28 6.98
N HIS A 9 -15.77 -13.09 6.03
CA HIS A 9 -15.58 -12.15 4.94
C HIS A 9 -15.68 -10.75 5.53
N ALA A 10 -14.52 -10.21 5.92
CA ALA A 10 -14.37 -8.83 6.30
C ALA A 10 -15.05 -7.96 5.25
N LYS A 11 -16.10 -7.27 5.69
CA LYS A 11 -16.93 -6.37 4.90
C LYS A 11 -16.02 -5.38 4.17
N ARG A 12 -15.73 -5.62 2.88
CA ARG A 12 -15.04 -4.63 2.04
C ARG A 12 -16.02 -3.49 1.83
N SER A 13 -15.85 -2.43 2.62
CA SER A 13 -16.58 -1.18 2.43
C SER A 13 -16.34 -0.70 1.00
N SER A 14 -17.37 -0.77 0.17
CA SER A 14 -17.36 -0.37 -1.25
C SER A 14 -17.17 1.15 -1.48
N LEU A 15 -16.81 1.89 -0.43
CA LEU A 15 -16.48 3.32 -0.42
C LEU A 15 -14.95 3.56 -0.39
N ALA A 16 -14.14 2.51 -0.23
CA ALA A 16 -12.71 2.60 -0.52
C ALA A 16 -12.51 2.38 -2.02
N THR A 17 -12.77 3.42 -2.83
CA THR A 17 -12.55 3.39 -4.29
C THR A 17 -11.13 2.98 -4.64
N GLU A 18 -10.18 3.16 -3.71
CA GLU A 18 -8.82 2.66 -3.83
C GLU A 18 -8.46 1.76 -2.64
N SER A 19 -7.86 0.62 -2.94
CA SER A 19 -7.27 -0.23 -1.90
C SER A 19 -6.02 0.45 -1.35
N LEU A 20 -6.05 0.75 -0.06
CA LEU A 20 -4.89 1.22 0.68
C LEU A 20 -3.90 0.06 0.79
N TRP A 21 -2.68 0.25 0.30
CA TRP A 21 -1.61 -0.74 0.35
C TRP A 21 -0.68 -0.45 1.52
N GLY A 22 -0.34 -1.49 2.26
CA GLY A 22 0.70 -1.42 3.29
C GLY A 22 2.12 -1.49 2.70
N ALA A 23 3.12 -1.20 3.53
CA ALA A 23 4.55 -1.25 3.15
C ALA A 23 4.95 -2.52 2.36
N SER A 24 4.45 -3.68 2.77
CA SER A 24 4.77 -4.97 2.13
C SER A 24 4.15 -5.13 0.74
N GLU A 25 2.94 -4.61 0.54
CA GLU A 25 2.25 -4.64 -0.76
C GLU A 25 2.91 -3.67 -1.74
N ILE A 26 3.27 -2.48 -1.25
CA ILE A 26 4.01 -1.47 -2.01
C ILE A 26 5.37 -2.04 -2.44
N ALA A 27 6.10 -2.66 -1.50
CA ALA A 27 7.38 -3.30 -1.76
C ALA A 27 7.26 -4.35 -2.86
N ARG A 28 6.26 -5.23 -2.76
CA ARG A 28 5.98 -6.26 -3.77
C ARG A 28 5.61 -5.67 -5.12
N PHE A 29 4.81 -4.60 -5.14
CA PHE A 29 4.39 -3.93 -6.38
C PHE A 29 5.56 -3.24 -7.08
N MET A 30 6.42 -2.55 -6.33
CA MET A 30 7.60 -1.87 -6.85
C MET A 30 8.76 -2.82 -7.15
N GLY A 31 8.71 -4.07 -6.67
CA GLY A 31 9.82 -5.02 -6.77
C GLY A 31 11.02 -4.65 -5.90
N VAL A 32 10.78 -3.92 -4.81
CA VAL A 32 11.83 -3.42 -3.90
C VAL A 32 11.66 -4.02 -2.50
N SER A 33 12.68 -3.88 -1.65
CA SER A 33 12.60 -4.32 -0.26
C SER A 33 11.72 -3.39 0.59
N PRO A 34 11.03 -3.90 1.63
CA PRO A 34 10.26 -3.07 2.57
C PRO A 34 11.10 -1.97 3.23
N ASP A 35 12.38 -2.22 3.48
CA ASP A 35 13.31 -1.21 4.01
C ASP A 35 13.56 -0.07 3.03
N TYR A 36 13.56 -0.36 1.72
CA TYR A 36 13.60 0.66 0.69
C TYR A 36 12.32 1.50 0.71
N VAL A 37 11.15 0.87 0.88
CA VAL A 37 9.85 1.56 1.05
C VAL A 37 9.89 2.50 2.26
N ARG A 38 10.43 2.07 3.41
CA ARG A 38 10.62 2.92 4.59
C ARG A 38 11.57 4.09 4.34
N LYS A 39 12.65 3.85 3.58
CA LYS A 39 13.64 4.88 3.24
C LYS A 39 13.04 5.95 2.32
N ILE A 40 12.29 5.55 1.29
CA ILE A 40 11.63 6.51 0.39
C ILE A 40 10.43 7.19 1.06
N ALA A 41 9.74 6.56 2.01
CA ALA A 41 8.68 7.17 2.79
C ALA A 41 9.17 8.37 3.62
N LYS A 42 10.47 8.44 3.94
CA LYS A 42 11.08 9.63 4.56
C LYS A 42 11.28 10.78 3.57
N SER A 43 11.19 10.53 2.26
CA SER A 43 11.28 11.57 1.25
C SER A 43 9.96 12.35 1.17
N ARG A 44 10.04 13.68 1.22
CA ARG A 44 8.86 14.57 1.11
C ARG A 44 8.14 14.46 -0.24
N THR A 45 8.78 13.86 -1.23
CA THR A 45 8.21 13.63 -2.56
C THR A 45 7.40 12.34 -2.63
N CYS A 46 7.52 11.45 -1.64
CA CYS A 46 6.88 10.15 -1.68
C CYS A 46 5.45 10.27 -1.13
N PRO A 47 4.44 9.68 -1.79
CA PRO A 47 3.07 9.73 -1.32
C PRO A 47 2.77 8.76 -0.17
N ILE A 48 3.78 8.04 0.33
CA ILE A 48 3.61 7.11 1.43
C ILE A 48 3.38 7.90 2.70
N ARG A 49 2.21 7.67 3.31
CA ARG A 49 1.84 8.28 4.59
C ARG A 49 2.32 7.39 5.73
N ASP A 50 2.80 8.04 6.78
CA ASP A 50 3.15 7.44 8.06
C ASP A 50 2.07 7.82 9.08
N ILE A 51 1.40 6.82 9.66
CA ILE A 51 0.56 6.96 10.85
C ILE A 51 1.09 5.95 11.87
N GLU A 52 1.66 6.47 12.94
CA GLU A 52 2.14 5.68 14.09
C GLU A 52 3.07 4.52 13.70
N GLY A 53 4.00 4.76 12.76
CA GLY A 53 4.97 3.76 12.30
C GLY A 53 4.41 2.73 11.31
N ARG A 54 3.17 2.91 10.86
CA ARG A 54 2.61 2.15 9.74
C ARG A 54 2.70 3.00 8.48
N TYR A 55 3.21 2.39 7.42
CA TYR A 55 3.31 3.01 6.11
C TYR A 55 2.20 2.51 5.22
N PHE A 56 1.46 3.44 4.65
CA PHE A 56 0.38 3.15 3.73
C PHE A 56 0.37 4.13 2.57
N CYS A 57 -0.07 3.64 1.42
CA CYS A 57 -0.20 4.44 0.22
C CYS A 57 -1.28 3.84 -0.68
N THR A 58 -1.91 4.66 -1.51
CA THR A 58 -2.81 4.15 -2.54
C THR A 58 -2.04 3.78 -3.81
N LYS A 59 -2.63 2.88 -4.61
CA LYS A 59 -2.07 2.52 -5.92
C LYS A 59 -1.94 3.73 -6.84
N THR A 60 -2.94 4.60 -6.91
CA THR A 60 -2.89 5.78 -7.80
C THR A 60 -1.77 6.72 -7.39
N GLU A 61 -1.62 7.01 -6.11
CA GLU A 61 -0.55 7.87 -5.63
C GLU A 61 0.84 7.32 -6.01
N ILE A 62 1.09 6.01 -5.80
CA ILE A 62 2.36 5.36 -6.20
C ILE A 62 2.57 5.42 -7.72
N VAL A 63 1.54 5.13 -8.51
CA VAL A 63 1.64 5.15 -9.98
C VAL A 63 1.92 6.56 -10.50
N VAL A 64 1.24 7.57 -9.95
CA VAL A 64 1.49 8.98 -10.26
C VAL A 64 2.92 9.36 -9.88
N TRP A 65 3.37 8.98 -8.69
CA TRP A 65 4.74 9.24 -8.24
C TRP A 65 5.80 8.55 -9.10
N LEU A 66 5.59 7.28 -9.47
CA LEU A 66 6.48 6.56 -10.39
C LEU A 66 6.48 7.22 -11.77
N GLY A 67 5.32 7.65 -12.28
CA GLY A 67 5.20 8.34 -13.56
C GLY A 67 5.86 9.73 -13.59
N ILE A 68 5.88 10.45 -12.46
CA ILE A 68 6.66 11.69 -12.31
C ILE A 68 8.16 11.41 -12.45
N ASN A 69 8.64 10.31 -11.85
CA ASN A 69 10.06 9.92 -11.91
C ASN A 69 10.47 9.24 -13.23
N ASN A 70 9.51 8.75 -14.04
CA ASN A 70 9.76 8.03 -15.29
C ASN A 70 9.68 8.93 -16.54
N ARG A 71 9.76 10.25 -16.37
CA ARG A 71 9.99 11.18 -17.48
C ARG A 71 11.47 11.19 -17.81
N ASN A 72 11.92 10.20 -18.58
CA ASN A 72 13.16 10.26 -19.33
C ASN A 72 12.94 9.74 -20.75
#